data_AF-A0A976KZM1-F1
#
_entry.id   AF-A0A976KZM1-F1
#
_cell.length_a   1.000
_cell.length_b   1.000
_cell.length_c   1.000
_cell.angle_alpha   90.00
_cell.angle_beta   90.00
_cell.angle_gamma   90.00
#
_symmetry.space_group_name_H-M   'P 1'
#
loop_
_entity.id
_entity.type
_entity.pdbx_description
1 polymer ?
#
loop_
_entity_poly.entity_id
_entity_poly.type
_entity_poly.pdbx_seq_one_letter_code
_entity_poly.pdbx_strand_id
1 'polypeptide(L)'
;MKKLIFSFILLLTPIILFAQDLPIQNNIYDKADDYTKKRNSFNRERWFYEQRMYPNNFIPEGAYEKALKQRNVLRTLNGFQFRSPVSWLALGPTPGYYFAYGNISSRIVTVAYDPSNPNIIYLGAAFGGVWKSTNGGLNWTPKTDNEVSLSSGALAIDPTNTSIIYYGTGEATYSGASYYGRGLLKSTNGGDSWTNYTNGLPASTYFSRVAIKPGNPSYILATLGTSGLYKSTNAGLNWTLAISGRCDDVIFSPDGTIAYAIGSGTGYKISTDGGVTFIAGTFPVAMGTRNHIAICRTAPLILYVSKYSGTTIEIYKSNDGGLNFSQVSTGFDFNGGQAWYDFYMHVNPFDPNYAYVGAVDVFRTTNGGTTFANITNGYAGGNVHVDQHNVTFHPTDPNTMISVNDGGIWISTDRGTTWVNRNAGLTLTQFYRIASDPSNASHIAGGTQDNGTQRTTGAANWTAAFGGDGGEVCFQPQNPNYILG
;
A
#
# COMPACT_ATOMS: atom_id res chain seq x y z
N MET A 1 -81.52 -17.44 12.81
CA MET A 1 -80.75 -17.97 13.96
C MET A 1 -79.46 -17.14 14.09
N LYS A 2 -79.35 -16.31 15.13
CA LYS A 2 -78.23 -15.38 15.35
C LYS A 2 -76.99 -16.13 15.84
N LYS A 3 -75.83 -15.93 15.23
CA LYS A 3 -74.52 -16.14 15.87
C LYS A 3 -73.74 -14.83 15.79
N LEU A 4 -73.54 -14.21 16.96
CA LEU A 4 -72.63 -13.08 17.14
C LEU A 4 -71.19 -13.59 16.98
N ILE A 5 -70.42 -12.95 16.10
CA ILE A 5 -68.96 -13.06 16.07
C ILE A 5 -68.41 -11.75 16.64
N PHE A 6 -67.76 -11.82 17.79
CA PHE A 6 -66.92 -10.75 18.32
C PHE A 6 -65.67 -10.64 17.42
N SER A 7 -65.53 -9.52 16.72
CA SER A 7 -64.26 -9.16 16.07
C SER A 7 -63.36 -8.45 17.08
N PHE A 8 -62.26 -9.09 17.47
CA PHE A 8 -61.12 -8.39 18.06
C PHE A 8 -60.39 -7.65 16.94
N ILE A 9 -60.48 -6.33 16.93
CA ILE A 9 -59.64 -5.48 16.09
C ILE A 9 -58.26 -5.45 16.76
N LEU A 10 -57.29 -6.19 16.21
CA LEU A 10 -55.87 -5.98 16.50
C LEU A 10 -55.46 -4.69 15.81
N LEU A 11 -55.28 -3.62 16.59
CA LEU A 11 -54.61 -2.41 16.13
C LEU A 11 -53.13 -2.74 15.90
N LEU A 12 -52.76 -2.98 14.65
CA LEU A 12 -51.38 -2.98 14.18
C LEU A 12 -50.86 -1.53 14.26
N THR A 13 -50.24 -1.17 15.37
CA THR A 13 -49.39 0.02 15.43
C THR A 13 -48.17 -0.21 14.52
N PRO A 14 -47.84 0.72 13.61
CA PRO A 14 -46.61 0.61 12.87
C PRO A 14 -45.46 0.78 13.86
N ILE A 15 -44.62 -0.25 14.00
CA ILE A 15 -43.33 -0.11 14.65
C ILE A 15 -42.51 0.78 13.72
N ILE A 16 -42.53 2.09 14.00
CA ILE A 16 -41.52 3.00 13.49
C ILE A 16 -40.24 2.56 14.19
N LEU A 17 -39.41 1.78 13.50
CA LEU A 17 -38.03 1.56 13.89
C LEU A 17 -37.32 2.92 13.78
N PHE A 18 -37.35 3.69 14.87
CA PHE A 18 -36.34 4.72 15.06
C PHE A 18 -35.00 4.01 15.07
N ALA A 19 -34.07 4.47 14.23
CA ALA A 19 -32.66 4.12 14.41
C ALA A 19 -32.29 4.57 15.83
N GLN A 20 -32.23 3.62 16.75
CA GLN A 20 -31.90 3.92 18.13
C GLN A 20 -30.43 4.31 18.14
N ASP A 21 -30.12 5.56 18.51
CA ASP A 21 -28.76 5.97 18.80
C ASP A 21 -28.20 4.96 19.81
N LEU A 22 -27.16 4.22 19.41
CA LEU A 22 -26.57 3.21 20.25
C LEU A 22 -25.91 3.93 21.43
N PRO A 23 -26.36 3.76 22.68
CA PRO A 23 -25.74 4.45 23.80
C PRO A 23 -24.35 3.87 24.02
N ILE A 24 -23.32 4.62 23.60
CA ILE A 24 -21.91 4.28 23.76
C ILE A 24 -21.35 5.15 24.89
N GLN A 25 -20.94 4.52 25.98
CA GLN A 25 -20.38 5.24 27.13
C GLN A 25 -19.06 5.93 26.73
N ASN A 26 -18.89 7.19 27.13
CA ASN A 26 -17.67 7.99 26.89
C ASN A 26 -17.26 8.12 25.41
N ASN A 27 -18.24 8.18 24.51
CA ASN A 27 -18.03 8.22 23.08
C ASN A 27 -17.00 9.29 22.65
N ILE A 28 -16.02 8.89 21.82
CA ILE A 28 -14.97 9.82 21.38
C ILE A 28 -15.53 10.96 20.52
N TYR A 29 -16.60 10.71 19.75
CA TYR A 29 -17.22 11.71 18.90
C TYR A 29 -17.95 12.80 19.71
N ASP A 30 -18.38 12.49 20.93
CA ASP A 30 -19.03 13.47 21.81
C ASP A 30 -18.03 14.49 22.39
N LYS A 31 -16.72 14.22 22.30
CA LYS A 31 -15.66 15.13 22.75
C LYS A 31 -15.25 16.19 21.72
N ALA A 32 -15.70 16.06 20.47
CA ALA A 32 -15.42 17.06 19.44
C ALA A 32 -16.10 18.40 19.77
N ASP A 33 -15.50 19.50 19.30
CA ASP A 33 -16.07 20.84 19.45
C ASP A 33 -17.34 21.01 18.58
N ASP A 34 -18.15 22.03 18.91
CA ASP A 34 -19.43 22.27 18.25
C ASP A 34 -19.31 22.63 16.76
N TYR A 35 -18.18 23.21 16.34
CA TYR A 35 -17.96 23.51 14.93
C TYR A 35 -17.74 22.20 14.15
N THR A 36 -16.92 21.29 14.67
CA THR A 36 -16.67 19.97 14.07
C THR A 36 -17.94 19.12 14.01
N LYS A 37 -18.73 19.07 15.09
CA LYS A 37 -20.00 18.32 15.16
C LYS A 37 -21.05 18.75 14.12
N LYS A 38 -20.98 19.99 13.63
CA LYS A 38 -21.89 20.50 12.58
C LYS A 38 -21.50 20.05 11.17
N ARG A 39 -20.33 19.45 10.96
CA ARG A 39 -19.87 19.04 9.62
C ARG A 39 -20.50 17.72 9.20
N ASN A 40 -21.08 17.66 7.99
CA ASN A 40 -21.64 16.42 7.43
C ASN A 40 -20.61 15.30 7.31
N SER A 41 -19.35 15.63 7.01
CA SER A 41 -18.26 14.66 6.96
C SER A 41 -18.04 13.98 8.31
N PHE A 42 -18.06 14.76 9.40
CA PHE A 42 -17.92 14.26 10.76
C PHE A 42 -19.11 13.38 11.15
N ASN A 43 -20.34 13.81 10.87
CA ASN A 43 -21.54 13.04 11.21
C ASN A 43 -21.62 11.72 10.42
N ARG A 44 -21.18 11.69 9.16
CA ARG A 44 -21.05 10.46 8.37
C ARG A 44 -20.03 9.51 8.99
N GLU A 45 -18.86 10.02 9.38
CA GLU A 45 -17.81 9.25 10.04
C GLU A 45 -18.31 8.66 11.37
N ARG A 46 -18.90 9.50 12.23
CA ARG A 46 -19.54 9.12 13.49
C ARG A 46 -20.52 7.97 13.29
N TRP A 47 -21.50 8.14 12.40
CA TRP A 47 -22.50 7.11 12.10
C TRP A 47 -21.85 5.80 11.63
N PHE A 48 -20.81 5.88 10.80
CA PHE A 48 -20.11 4.71 10.27
C PHE A 48 -19.36 3.93 11.35
N TYR A 49 -18.65 4.63 12.25
CA TYR A 49 -17.82 3.98 13.27
C TYR A 49 -18.58 3.58 14.53
N GLU A 50 -19.54 4.37 15.02
CA GLU A 50 -20.30 4.03 16.23
C GLU A 50 -20.98 2.66 16.12
N GLN A 51 -21.53 2.33 14.95
CA GLN A 51 -22.15 1.02 14.68
C GLN A 51 -21.16 -0.15 14.77
N ARG A 52 -19.89 0.09 14.46
CA ARG A 52 -18.82 -0.93 14.45
C ARG A 52 -18.10 -1.04 15.80
N MET A 53 -18.15 0.04 16.58
CA MET A 53 -17.47 0.15 17.88
C MET A 53 -18.36 -0.23 19.05
N TYR A 54 -19.68 -0.34 18.85
CA TYR A 54 -20.61 -0.72 19.92
C TYR A 54 -20.30 -2.13 20.48
N PRO A 55 -20.40 -2.34 21.81
CA PRO A 55 -20.70 -1.36 22.86
C PRO A 55 -19.46 -0.64 23.43
N ASN A 56 -18.26 -0.96 22.92
CA ASN A 56 -17.00 -0.68 23.61
C ASN A 56 -16.37 0.68 23.27
N ASN A 57 -16.95 1.45 22.34
CA ASN A 57 -16.38 2.70 21.83
C ASN A 57 -15.03 2.54 21.09
N PHE A 58 -14.67 1.30 20.74
CA PHE A 58 -13.55 0.96 19.86
C PHE A 58 -13.83 -0.38 19.18
N ILE A 59 -13.20 -0.64 18.03
CA ILE A 59 -13.27 -1.95 17.36
C ILE A 59 -12.24 -2.88 18.04
N PRO A 60 -12.66 -4.00 18.66
CA PRO A 60 -11.73 -4.89 19.33
C PRO A 60 -10.71 -5.52 18.37
N GLU A 61 -9.52 -5.84 18.89
CA GLU A 61 -8.51 -6.54 18.11
C GLU A 61 -9.03 -7.90 17.60
N GLY A 62 -8.70 -8.18 16.33
CA GLY A 62 -9.15 -9.38 15.63
C GLY A 62 -10.66 -9.45 15.40
N ALA A 63 -11.43 -8.37 15.64
CA ALA A 63 -12.88 -8.37 15.45
C ALA A 63 -13.28 -8.78 14.03
N TYR A 64 -12.55 -8.32 13.00
CA TYR A 64 -12.85 -8.70 11.62
C TYR A 64 -12.62 -10.20 11.36
N GLU A 65 -11.52 -10.77 11.85
CA GLU A 65 -11.26 -12.20 11.76
C GLU A 65 -12.31 -13.03 12.51
N LYS A 66 -12.68 -12.61 13.73
CA LYS A 66 -13.74 -13.23 14.53
C LYS A 66 -15.08 -13.16 13.79
N ALA A 67 -15.41 -12.02 13.18
CA ALA A 67 -16.62 -11.85 12.38
C ALA A 67 -16.63 -12.76 11.14
N LEU A 68 -15.50 -12.94 10.45
CA LEU A 68 -15.38 -13.87 9.33
C LEU A 68 -15.58 -15.33 9.76
N LYS A 69 -14.96 -15.73 10.88
CA LYS A 69 -15.15 -17.07 11.48
C LYS A 69 -16.62 -17.28 11.88
N GLN A 70 -17.21 -16.31 12.56
CA GLN A 70 -18.62 -16.35 12.98
C GLN A 70 -19.56 -16.43 11.78
N ARG A 71 -19.36 -15.60 10.73
CA ARG A 71 -20.11 -15.66 9.48
C ARG A 71 -20.08 -17.07 8.88
N ASN A 72 -18.91 -17.70 8.83
CA ASN A 72 -18.76 -19.04 8.27
C ASN A 72 -19.50 -20.08 9.13
N VAL A 73 -19.41 -20.00 10.47
CA VAL A 73 -20.18 -20.86 11.38
C VAL A 73 -21.69 -20.66 11.19
N LEU A 74 -22.16 -19.41 11.13
CA LEU A 74 -23.57 -19.09 10.93
C LEU A 74 -24.10 -19.57 9.58
N ARG A 75 -23.29 -19.53 8.52
CA ARG A 75 -23.66 -20.12 7.23
C ARG A 75 -23.93 -21.62 7.40
N THR A 76 -23.00 -22.36 8.00
CA THR A 76 -23.16 -23.80 8.24
C THR A 76 -24.39 -24.12 9.10
N LEU A 77 -24.59 -23.38 10.20
CA LEU A 77 -25.73 -23.60 11.11
C LEU A 77 -27.09 -23.34 10.45
N ASN A 78 -27.18 -22.36 9.53
CA ASN A 78 -28.41 -22.04 8.82
C ASN A 78 -28.65 -22.93 7.58
N GLY A 79 -27.97 -24.07 7.48
CA GLY A 79 -28.12 -24.98 6.34
C GLY A 79 -27.63 -24.40 5.02
N PHE A 80 -26.82 -23.33 5.04
CA PHE A 80 -26.17 -22.83 3.82
C PHE A 80 -25.19 -23.89 3.36
N GLN A 81 -25.60 -24.66 2.36
CA GLN A 81 -24.72 -25.52 1.63
C GLN A 81 -24.00 -24.66 0.60
N PHE A 82 -22.67 -24.67 0.60
CA PHE A 82 -21.95 -24.23 -0.58
C PHE A 82 -22.50 -25.07 -1.74
N ARG A 83 -23.27 -24.45 -2.64
CA ARG A 83 -23.55 -25.05 -3.94
C ARG A 83 -22.20 -25.48 -4.52
N SER A 84 -22.17 -26.60 -5.24
CA SER A 84 -20.97 -27.13 -5.93
C SER A 84 -20.03 -26.02 -6.35
N PRO A 85 -18.70 -26.15 -6.18
CA PRO A 85 -17.75 -25.05 -6.34
C PRO A 85 -18.09 -24.21 -7.56
N VAL A 86 -18.72 -23.06 -7.31
CA VAL A 86 -19.05 -22.12 -8.37
C VAL A 86 -17.71 -21.53 -8.77
N SER A 87 -17.30 -21.78 -10.02
CA SER A 87 -16.08 -21.18 -10.54
C SER A 87 -16.33 -19.68 -10.66
N TRP A 88 -15.74 -18.91 -9.75
CA TRP A 88 -15.70 -17.46 -9.87
C TRP A 88 -14.72 -17.10 -10.99
N LEU A 89 -15.19 -16.29 -11.94
CA LEU A 89 -14.36 -15.72 -12.98
C LEU A 89 -14.20 -14.23 -12.69
N ALA A 90 -12.95 -13.75 -12.65
CA ALA A 90 -12.68 -12.33 -12.59
C ALA A 90 -13.10 -11.65 -13.90
N LEU A 91 -14.12 -10.80 -13.87
CA LEU A 91 -14.55 -9.99 -15.02
C LEU A 91 -13.83 -8.64 -15.11
N GLY A 92 -13.10 -8.26 -14.06
CA GLY A 92 -12.33 -7.04 -13.96
C GLY A 92 -12.78 -6.12 -12.81
N PRO A 93 -12.43 -4.82 -12.88
CA PRO A 93 -11.74 -4.17 -13.99
C PRO A 93 -10.37 -4.79 -14.27
N THR A 94 -10.16 -5.23 -15.51
CA THR A 94 -8.82 -5.53 -16.00
C THR A 94 -8.06 -4.22 -16.15
N PRO A 95 -6.72 -4.27 -16.29
CA PRO A 95 -5.99 -3.07 -16.66
C PRO A 95 -6.60 -2.43 -17.90
N GLY A 96 -6.98 -1.16 -17.77
CA GLY A 96 -7.74 -0.45 -18.78
C GLY A 96 -6.91 0.61 -19.46
N TYR A 97 -7.10 0.78 -20.77
CA TYR A 97 -6.39 1.83 -21.49
C TYR A 97 -6.81 3.22 -21.00
N TYR A 98 -5.85 4.03 -20.58
CA TYR A 98 -6.04 5.40 -20.11
C TYR A 98 -5.06 6.36 -20.81
N PHE A 99 -5.57 7.04 -21.83
CA PHE A 99 -4.90 8.10 -22.59
C PHE A 99 -3.42 7.78 -22.91
N ALA A 100 -2.47 8.56 -22.38
CA ALA A 100 -1.04 8.45 -22.67
C ALA A 100 -0.32 7.36 -21.85
N TYR A 101 -0.89 6.91 -20.73
CA TYR A 101 -0.26 5.93 -19.83
C TYR A 101 -0.39 4.48 -20.33
N GLY A 102 -1.26 4.24 -21.31
CA GLY A 102 -1.60 2.90 -21.78
C GLY A 102 -2.47 2.16 -20.75
N ASN A 103 -2.24 0.87 -20.57
CA ASN A 103 -3.03 0.06 -19.64
C ASN A 103 -2.66 0.36 -18.19
N ILE A 104 -3.55 0.99 -17.44
CA ILE A 104 -3.36 1.28 -16.02
C ILE A 104 -4.05 0.22 -15.17
N SER A 105 -3.43 -0.12 -14.05
CA SER A 105 -4.07 -0.83 -12.95
C SER A 105 -4.26 0.16 -11.78
N SER A 106 -4.29 -0.33 -10.56
CA SER A 106 -4.42 0.48 -9.34
C SER A 106 -3.10 0.58 -8.59
N ARG A 107 -3.14 1.32 -7.47
CA ARG A 107 -2.01 1.61 -6.61
C ARG A 107 -1.26 0.37 -6.11
N ILE A 108 0.03 0.33 -6.47
CA ILE A 108 1.02 -0.62 -5.96
C ILE A 108 2.01 0.12 -5.08
N VAL A 109 2.18 -0.37 -3.84
CA VAL A 109 2.98 0.33 -2.81
C VAL A 109 4.36 -0.27 -2.60
N THR A 110 4.54 -1.54 -2.97
CA THR A 110 5.81 -2.24 -2.79
C THR A 110 6.01 -3.29 -3.87
N VAL A 111 7.27 -3.52 -4.24
CA VAL A 111 7.66 -4.48 -5.28
C VAL A 111 9.05 -5.05 -4.96
N ALA A 112 9.26 -6.32 -5.26
CA ALA A 112 10.52 -7.01 -5.06
C ALA A 112 10.80 -8.01 -6.19
N TYR A 113 12.02 -7.96 -6.73
CA TYR A 113 12.57 -9.07 -7.50
C TYR A 113 12.94 -10.23 -6.57
N ASP A 114 12.69 -11.45 -7.02
CA ASP A 114 13.38 -12.61 -6.47
C ASP A 114 14.89 -12.45 -6.74
N PRO A 115 15.75 -12.51 -5.69
CA PRO A 115 17.17 -12.22 -5.84
C PRO A 115 17.94 -13.29 -6.63
N SER A 116 17.37 -14.49 -6.78
CA SER A 116 17.95 -15.62 -7.52
C SER A 116 17.42 -15.75 -8.95
N ASN A 117 16.17 -15.33 -9.18
CA ASN A 117 15.53 -15.41 -10.49
C ASN A 117 14.69 -14.15 -10.77
N PRO A 118 15.23 -13.15 -11.48
CA PRO A 118 14.55 -11.88 -11.71
C PRO A 118 13.32 -11.96 -12.64
N ASN A 119 13.03 -13.11 -13.25
CA ASN A 119 11.73 -13.33 -13.88
C ASN A 119 10.60 -13.48 -12.86
N ILE A 120 10.94 -13.77 -11.60
CA ILE A 120 9.99 -13.82 -10.50
C ILE A 120 9.95 -12.45 -9.83
N ILE A 121 8.77 -11.85 -9.82
CA ILE A 121 8.52 -10.54 -9.22
C ILE A 121 7.31 -10.67 -8.30
N TYR A 122 7.40 -10.10 -7.11
CA TYR A 122 6.27 -9.94 -6.21
C TYR A 122 5.94 -8.46 -6.07
N LEU A 123 4.65 -8.13 -6.03
CA LEU A 123 4.16 -6.79 -5.73
C LEU A 123 3.11 -6.85 -4.64
N GLY A 124 2.99 -5.77 -3.87
CA GLY A 124 1.93 -5.55 -2.89
C GLY A 124 1.09 -4.36 -3.31
N ALA A 125 -0.17 -4.60 -3.61
CA ALA A 125 -1.14 -3.57 -3.94
C ALA A 125 -1.76 -2.97 -2.67
N ALA A 126 -2.07 -1.67 -2.68
CA ALA A 126 -2.53 -0.98 -1.47
C ALA A 126 -3.74 -1.64 -0.80
N PHE A 127 -4.68 -2.16 -1.61
CA PHE A 127 -5.86 -2.92 -1.16
C PHE A 127 -6.11 -4.21 -1.95
N GLY A 128 -5.12 -4.64 -2.73
CA GLY A 128 -5.22 -5.82 -3.60
C GLY A 128 -4.35 -6.99 -3.17
N GLY A 129 -3.65 -6.87 -2.03
CA GLY A 129 -2.78 -7.92 -1.51
C GLY A 129 -1.54 -8.18 -2.37
N VAL A 130 -0.96 -9.36 -2.20
CA VAL A 130 0.27 -9.78 -2.89
C VAL A 130 -0.05 -10.44 -4.22
N TRP A 131 0.70 -10.07 -5.25
CA TRP A 131 0.67 -10.71 -6.57
C TRP A 131 2.06 -11.17 -6.95
N LYS A 132 2.12 -12.25 -7.73
CA LYS A 132 3.36 -12.85 -8.23
C LYS A 132 3.35 -12.95 -9.74
N SER A 133 4.46 -12.57 -10.36
CA SER A 133 4.80 -12.93 -11.73
C SER A 133 5.92 -13.97 -11.72
N THR A 134 5.97 -14.84 -12.72
CA THR A 134 7.06 -15.79 -12.96
C THR A 134 7.71 -15.62 -14.34
N ASN A 135 7.31 -14.57 -15.07
CA ASN A 135 7.72 -14.32 -16.45
C ASN A 135 8.06 -12.84 -16.68
N GLY A 136 8.70 -12.19 -15.71
CA GLY A 136 9.21 -10.81 -15.83
C GLY A 136 8.11 -9.75 -15.88
N GLY A 137 6.96 -10.01 -15.25
CA GLY A 137 5.84 -9.09 -15.16
C GLY A 137 4.89 -9.11 -16.36
N LEU A 138 4.97 -10.14 -17.23
CA LEU A 138 4.06 -10.28 -18.36
C LEU A 138 2.67 -10.79 -17.93
N ASN A 139 2.62 -11.67 -16.92
CA ASN A 139 1.39 -12.13 -16.29
C ASN A 139 1.54 -12.16 -14.76
N TRP A 140 0.42 -12.05 -14.06
CA TRP A 140 0.36 -12.00 -12.61
C TRP A 140 -0.68 -12.97 -12.04
N THR A 141 -0.42 -13.48 -10.84
CA THR A 141 -1.33 -14.34 -10.09
C THR A 141 -1.46 -13.81 -8.66
N PRO A 142 -2.69 -13.65 -8.14
CA PRO A 142 -2.88 -13.23 -6.76
C PRO A 142 -2.42 -14.32 -5.79
N LYS A 143 -1.90 -13.92 -4.63
CA LYS A 143 -1.32 -14.80 -3.60
C LYS A 143 -1.97 -14.66 -2.23
N THR A 144 -2.88 -13.71 -2.05
CA THR A 144 -3.50 -13.43 -0.74
C THR A 144 -5.00 -13.19 -0.81
N ASP A 145 -5.72 -13.64 -1.84
CA ASP A 145 -7.17 -13.37 -2.00
C ASP A 145 -8.04 -13.81 -0.81
N ASN A 146 -7.57 -14.79 -0.04
CA ASN A 146 -8.26 -15.31 1.14
C ASN A 146 -7.78 -14.68 2.46
N GLU A 147 -6.85 -13.73 2.42
CA GLU A 147 -6.37 -13.06 3.62
C GLU A 147 -7.38 -12.06 4.17
N VAL A 148 -7.34 -11.91 5.50
CA VAL A 148 -8.25 -11.01 6.23
C VAL A 148 -7.91 -9.55 5.97
N SER A 149 -6.64 -9.23 5.70
CA SER A 149 -6.25 -7.88 5.26
C SER A 149 -5.43 -8.00 3.98
N LEU A 150 -5.88 -7.27 2.96
CA LEU A 150 -5.19 -7.10 1.68
C LEU A 150 -4.36 -5.81 1.65
N SER A 151 -4.31 -5.08 2.78
CA SER A 151 -3.56 -3.85 2.91
C SER A 151 -2.06 -4.14 2.91
N SER A 152 -1.35 -3.63 1.91
CA SER A 152 0.08 -3.86 1.76
C SER A 152 0.89 -2.71 2.37
N GLY A 153 1.98 -3.06 3.06
CA GLY A 153 2.97 -2.09 3.52
C GLY A 153 4.37 -2.38 2.96
N ALA A 154 4.87 -3.59 3.17
CA ALA A 154 6.21 -3.98 2.74
C ALA A 154 6.29 -5.45 2.31
N LEU A 155 7.17 -5.71 1.34
CA LEU A 155 7.59 -7.06 0.96
C LEU A 155 9.11 -7.23 1.12
N ALA A 156 9.51 -8.39 1.64
CA ALA A 156 10.90 -8.83 1.65
C ALA A 156 10.99 -10.32 1.31
N ILE A 157 11.98 -10.68 0.48
CA ILE A 157 12.24 -12.06 0.07
C ILE A 157 13.55 -12.47 0.72
N ASP A 158 13.58 -13.63 1.36
CA ASP A 158 14.80 -14.18 1.94
C ASP A 158 15.82 -14.45 0.82
N PRO A 159 17.03 -13.85 0.88
CA PRO A 159 18.02 -13.97 -0.19
C PRO A 159 18.69 -15.35 -0.25
N THR A 160 18.55 -16.17 0.80
CA THR A 160 19.13 -17.51 0.90
C THR A 160 18.13 -18.61 0.55
N ASN A 161 16.84 -18.35 0.77
CA ASN A 161 15.74 -19.24 0.38
C ASN A 161 14.56 -18.43 -0.14
N THR A 162 14.47 -18.24 -1.45
CA THR A 162 13.49 -17.32 -2.06
C THR A 162 12.05 -17.83 -2.04
N SER A 163 11.81 -19.05 -1.54
CA SER A 163 10.47 -19.51 -1.18
C SER A 163 9.94 -18.85 0.09
N ILE A 164 10.81 -18.24 0.89
CA ILE A 164 10.44 -17.50 2.09
C ILE A 164 10.18 -16.04 1.75
N ILE A 165 8.96 -15.59 2.02
CA ILE A 165 8.51 -14.22 1.74
C ILE A 165 7.87 -13.67 3.00
N TYR A 166 8.24 -12.44 3.32
CA TYR A 166 7.68 -11.65 4.40
C TYR A 166 6.82 -10.55 3.82
N TYR A 167 5.56 -10.53 4.25
CA TYR A 167 4.55 -9.56 3.86
C TYR A 167 4.12 -8.78 5.09
N GLY A 168 4.67 -7.58 5.23
CA GLY A 168 4.25 -6.60 6.23
C GLY A 168 2.94 -5.97 5.78
N THR A 169 1.85 -6.29 6.49
CA THR A 169 0.53 -5.76 6.15
C THR A 169 0.31 -4.37 6.74
N GLY A 170 -0.59 -3.60 6.14
CA GLY A 170 -0.91 -2.24 6.59
C GLY A 170 -0.04 -1.19 5.91
N GLU A 171 -0.70 -0.25 5.25
CA GLU A 171 -0.06 0.78 4.46
C GLU A 171 0.48 1.92 5.33
N ALA A 172 1.79 2.16 5.28
CA ALA A 172 2.43 3.23 6.04
C ALA A 172 2.54 4.57 5.26
N THR A 173 1.55 4.89 4.42
CA THR A 173 1.46 6.18 3.70
C THR A 173 0.72 7.27 4.49
N TYR A 174 0.27 6.96 5.73
CA TYR A 174 -0.32 7.89 6.71
C TYR A 174 -1.42 8.82 6.16
N SER A 175 -2.08 8.40 5.09
CA SER A 175 -3.24 9.10 4.55
C SER A 175 -4.48 8.73 5.35
N GLY A 176 -5.53 9.54 5.28
CA GLY A 176 -6.84 9.17 5.83
C GLY A 176 -7.47 7.94 5.15
N ALA A 177 -6.88 7.47 4.05
CA ALA A 177 -7.27 6.29 3.30
C ALA A 177 -6.31 5.10 3.49
N SER A 178 -5.32 5.19 4.38
CA SER A 178 -4.43 4.07 4.71
C SER A 178 -5.14 3.14 5.71
N TYR A 179 -5.21 1.84 5.42
CA TYR A 179 -5.88 0.89 6.32
C TYR A 179 -4.86 0.05 7.08
N TYR A 180 -5.26 -0.28 8.30
CA TYR A 180 -4.49 -1.12 9.22
C TYR A 180 -4.17 -2.50 8.64
N GLY A 181 -2.95 -2.94 8.92
CA GLY A 181 -2.53 -4.32 8.77
C GLY A 181 -2.98 -5.21 9.93
N ARG A 182 -2.71 -6.50 9.80
CA ARG A 182 -2.94 -7.54 10.83
C ARG A 182 -1.65 -8.17 11.35
N GLY A 183 -0.49 -7.57 11.06
CA GLY A 183 0.83 -8.07 11.43
C GLY A 183 1.69 -8.46 10.23
N LEU A 184 2.66 -9.34 10.48
CA LEU A 184 3.54 -9.89 9.47
C LEU A 184 3.01 -11.24 9.00
N LEU A 185 2.66 -11.34 7.73
CA LEU A 185 2.40 -12.62 7.08
C LEU A 185 3.72 -13.18 6.53
N LYS A 186 3.99 -14.46 6.75
CA LYS A 186 5.15 -15.14 6.18
C LYS A 186 4.70 -16.34 5.36
N SER A 187 5.23 -16.45 4.16
CA SER A 187 5.14 -17.65 3.33
C SER A 187 6.47 -18.40 3.37
N THR A 188 6.42 -19.72 3.22
CA THR A 188 7.60 -20.60 3.04
C THR A 188 7.51 -21.40 1.74
N ASN A 189 6.51 -21.11 0.89
CA ASN A 189 6.22 -21.80 -0.36
C ASN A 189 5.95 -20.80 -1.50
N GLY A 190 6.69 -19.69 -1.54
CA GLY A 190 6.63 -18.76 -2.67
C GLY A 190 5.30 -18.01 -2.81
N GLY A 191 4.59 -17.81 -1.70
CA GLY A 191 3.35 -17.06 -1.60
C GLY A 191 2.06 -17.89 -1.71
N ASP A 192 2.13 -19.21 -1.83
CA ASP A 192 0.94 -20.05 -1.99
C ASP A 192 0.12 -20.20 -0.70
N SER A 193 0.78 -20.09 0.46
CA SER A 193 0.13 -20.00 1.76
C SER A 193 0.91 -19.09 2.70
N TRP A 194 0.20 -18.52 3.69
CA TRP A 194 0.75 -17.54 4.63
C TRP A 194 0.41 -17.92 6.08
N THR A 195 1.36 -17.65 6.97
CA THR A 195 1.17 -17.74 8.43
C THR A 195 1.32 -16.35 9.03
N ASN A 196 0.39 -15.95 9.89
CA ASN A 196 0.44 -14.65 10.56
C ASN A 196 1.30 -14.71 11.83
N TYR A 197 2.31 -13.85 11.90
CA TYR A 197 3.21 -13.69 13.03
C TYR A 197 3.04 -12.30 13.65
N THR A 198 2.43 -12.26 14.83
CA THR A 198 2.08 -11.04 15.54
C THR A 198 2.72 -10.94 16.93
N ASN A 199 3.40 -11.99 17.42
CA ASN A 199 3.86 -12.00 18.80
C ASN A 199 4.90 -10.89 19.05
N GLY A 200 4.57 -9.98 19.98
CA GLY A 200 5.40 -8.81 20.31
C GLY A 200 5.24 -7.62 19.37
N LEU A 201 4.35 -7.69 18.37
CA LEU A 201 3.95 -6.55 17.54
C LEU A 201 2.71 -5.84 18.14
N PRO A 202 2.50 -4.56 17.83
CA PRO A 202 1.26 -3.88 18.19
C PRO A 202 0.07 -4.45 17.40
N ALA A 203 -1.14 -4.31 17.96
CA ALA A 203 -2.38 -4.84 17.40
C ALA A 203 -2.69 -4.35 15.97
N SER A 204 -2.50 -3.05 15.75
CA SER A 204 -2.64 -2.41 14.45
C SER A 204 -1.25 -2.07 13.91
N THR A 205 -0.91 -2.61 12.75
CA THR A 205 0.43 -2.46 12.16
C THR A 205 0.36 -1.69 10.85
N TYR A 206 1.46 -0.96 10.58
CA TYR A 206 1.69 -0.21 9.35
C TYR A 206 3.15 -0.40 8.97
N PHE A 207 3.45 -1.43 8.20
CA PHE A 207 4.83 -1.72 7.84
C PHE A 207 5.27 -0.75 6.74
N SER A 208 6.25 0.11 7.02
CA SER A 208 6.92 0.88 5.95
C SER A 208 8.10 0.12 5.36
N ARG A 209 8.73 -0.76 6.14
CA ARG A 209 9.88 -1.57 5.69
C ARG A 209 9.96 -2.89 6.44
N VAL A 210 10.38 -3.93 5.73
CA VAL A 210 10.93 -5.16 6.31
C VAL A 210 12.33 -5.35 5.70
N ALA A 211 13.35 -5.43 6.55
CA ALA A 211 14.74 -5.59 6.15
C ALA A 211 15.31 -6.87 6.77
N ILE A 212 15.75 -7.79 5.91
CA ILE A 212 16.38 -9.05 6.31
C ILE A 212 17.89 -8.81 6.36
N LYS A 213 18.55 -9.19 7.46
CA LYS A 213 19.99 -8.98 7.63
C LYS A 213 20.79 -9.84 6.64
N PRO A 214 21.67 -9.25 5.82
CA PRO A 214 22.58 -10.02 4.99
C PRO A 214 23.41 -11.01 5.81
N GLY A 215 23.53 -12.24 5.31
CA GLY A 215 24.25 -13.33 5.97
C GLY A 215 23.56 -13.93 7.21
N ASN A 216 22.43 -13.41 7.66
CA ASN A 216 21.66 -13.98 8.78
C ASN A 216 20.14 -13.72 8.59
N PRO A 217 19.45 -14.53 7.77
CA PRO A 217 18.04 -14.32 7.45
C PRO A 217 17.08 -14.46 8.65
N SER A 218 17.53 -15.06 9.76
CA SER A 218 16.76 -15.11 11.00
C SER A 218 16.67 -13.75 11.70
N TYR A 219 17.58 -12.82 11.37
CA TYR A 219 17.58 -11.48 11.94
C TYR A 219 16.88 -10.49 11.00
N ILE A 220 15.77 -9.92 11.47
CA ILE A 220 14.90 -9.05 10.69
C ILE A 220 14.63 -7.76 11.47
N LEU A 221 14.71 -6.64 10.78
CA LEU A 221 14.25 -5.34 11.25
C LEU A 221 12.97 -4.95 10.49
N ALA A 222 12.03 -4.32 11.20
CA ALA A 222 10.81 -3.81 10.58
C ALA A 222 10.43 -2.46 11.17
N THR A 223 10.13 -1.49 10.30
CA THR A 223 9.62 -0.18 10.71
C THR A 223 8.10 -0.19 10.62
N LEU A 224 7.46 0.11 11.75
CA LEU A 224 6.00 0.10 11.90
C LEU A 224 5.45 1.52 12.04
N GLY A 225 6.02 2.45 11.27
CA GLY A 225 5.70 3.86 11.29
C GLY A 225 5.76 4.46 12.68
N THR A 226 4.65 5.02 13.17
CA THR A 226 4.55 5.67 14.50
C THR A 226 4.80 4.71 15.66
N SER A 227 4.69 3.39 15.44
CA SER A 227 4.99 2.38 16.45
C SER A 227 6.48 2.11 16.63
N GLY A 228 7.32 2.59 15.71
CA GLY A 228 8.78 2.54 15.80
C GLY A 228 9.43 1.36 15.10
N LEU A 229 10.70 1.12 15.44
CA LEU A 229 11.52 0.06 14.87
C LEU A 229 11.42 -1.19 15.73
N TYR A 230 11.04 -2.31 15.14
CA TYR A 230 11.00 -3.63 15.78
C TYR A 230 12.09 -4.53 15.20
N LYS A 231 12.55 -5.48 16.02
CA LYS A 231 13.50 -6.52 15.63
C LYS A 231 12.99 -7.91 15.97
N SER A 232 13.36 -8.87 15.12
CA SER A 232 13.18 -10.31 15.34
C SER A 232 14.51 -11.02 15.12
N THR A 233 14.84 -11.98 15.98
CA THR A 233 16.05 -12.81 15.88
C THR A 233 15.74 -14.27 15.52
N ASN A 234 14.47 -14.57 15.24
CA ASN A 234 13.95 -15.90 14.95
C ASN A 234 13.03 -15.88 13.73
N ALA A 235 13.48 -15.18 12.68
CA ALA A 235 12.86 -15.21 11.36
C ALA A 235 11.38 -14.76 11.35
N GLY A 236 11.03 -13.81 12.23
CA GLY A 236 9.70 -13.19 12.34
C GLY A 236 8.76 -13.82 13.37
N LEU A 237 9.16 -14.89 14.07
CA LEU A 237 8.28 -15.57 15.05
C LEU A 237 7.93 -14.68 16.25
N ASN A 238 8.91 -13.95 16.78
CA ASN A 238 8.76 -13.05 17.91
C ASN A 238 9.43 -11.71 17.61
N TRP A 239 8.81 -10.63 18.08
CA TRP A 239 9.26 -9.27 17.86
C TRP A 239 9.50 -8.54 19.19
N THR A 240 10.45 -7.62 19.18
CA THR A 240 10.72 -6.71 20.29
C THR A 240 10.94 -5.30 19.75
N LEU A 241 10.47 -4.29 20.48
CA LEU A 241 10.74 -2.90 20.15
C LEU A 241 12.24 -2.62 20.30
N ALA A 242 12.87 -2.10 19.25
CA ALA A 242 14.27 -1.69 19.24
C ALA A 242 14.42 -0.18 19.47
N ILE A 243 13.55 0.63 18.84
CA ILE A 243 13.57 2.10 18.96
C ILE A 243 12.13 2.60 18.97
N SER A 244 11.77 3.40 19.97
CA SER A 244 10.47 4.06 20.06
C SER A 244 10.41 5.35 19.21
N GLY A 245 9.19 5.80 18.92
CA GLY A 245 8.95 6.97 18.08
C GLY A 245 8.86 6.61 16.59
N ARG A 246 8.32 7.53 15.78
CA ARG A 246 8.10 7.26 14.35
C ARG A 246 9.40 6.94 13.62
N CYS A 247 9.46 5.74 13.05
CA CYS A 247 10.56 5.24 12.21
C CYS A 247 10.02 5.05 10.79
N ASP A 248 10.59 5.75 9.82
CA ASP A 248 10.11 5.76 8.43
C ASP A 248 10.82 4.67 7.60
N ASP A 249 12.12 4.45 7.80
CA ASP A 249 12.91 3.51 7.00
C ASP A 249 14.09 2.89 7.77
N VAL A 250 14.53 1.71 7.31
CA VAL A 250 15.67 0.97 7.85
C VAL A 250 16.39 0.17 6.76
N ILE A 251 17.72 0.23 6.76
CA ILE A 251 18.57 -0.53 5.84
C ILE A 251 19.77 -1.15 6.56
N PHE A 252 20.30 -2.24 6.00
CA PHE A 252 21.58 -2.82 6.39
C PHE A 252 22.67 -2.41 5.40
N SER A 253 23.93 -2.37 5.86
CA SER A 253 25.09 -2.44 4.97
C SER A 253 25.08 -3.76 4.19
N PRO A 254 25.75 -3.85 3.01
CA PRO A 254 25.73 -5.06 2.18
C PRO A 254 26.20 -6.34 2.88
N ASP A 255 27.11 -6.21 3.85
CA ASP A 255 27.63 -7.30 4.69
C ASP A 255 26.80 -7.54 5.97
N GLY A 256 25.80 -6.69 6.23
CA GLY A 256 24.92 -6.75 7.39
C GLY A 256 25.58 -6.41 8.72
N THR A 257 26.78 -5.81 8.73
CA THR A 257 27.48 -5.42 9.96
C THR A 257 26.98 -4.10 10.54
N ILE A 258 26.48 -3.20 9.68
CA ILE A 258 25.92 -1.91 10.06
C ILE A 258 24.43 -1.88 9.72
N ALA A 259 23.61 -1.26 10.56
CA ALA A 259 22.24 -0.92 10.23
C ALA A 259 21.98 0.57 10.46
N TYR A 260 21.18 1.17 9.58
CA TYR A 260 20.79 2.57 9.65
C TYR A 260 19.28 2.66 9.74
N ALA A 261 18.77 3.44 10.69
CA ALA A 261 17.35 3.69 10.84
C ALA A 261 17.09 5.20 10.86
N ILE A 262 16.00 5.62 10.24
CA ILE A 262 15.65 7.04 10.10
C ILE A 262 14.16 7.25 10.27
N GLY A 263 13.79 8.37 10.89
CA GLY A 263 12.39 8.74 11.00
C GLY A 263 12.17 10.03 11.77
N SER A 264 10.99 10.61 11.60
CA SER A 264 10.66 11.90 12.24
C SER A 264 10.68 11.83 13.78
N GLY A 265 10.42 10.66 14.37
CA GLY A 265 10.44 10.45 15.81
C GLY A 265 11.72 9.79 16.30
N THR A 266 12.30 8.86 15.54
CA THR A 266 13.55 8.19 15.92
C THR A 266 14.77 9.07 15.70
N GLY A 267 14.72 10.04 14.80
CA GLY A 267 15.91 10.71 14.26
C GLY A 267 16.74 9.76 13.39
N TYR A 268 17.98 10.15 13.08
CA TYR A 268 18.96 9.29 12.43
C TYR A 268 19.72 8.43 13.44
N LYS A 269 19.74 7.12 13.22
CA LYS A 269 20.30 6.11 14.11
C LYS A 269 21.23 5.17 13.36
N ILE A 270 22.34 4.81 14.00
CA ILE A 270 23.34 3.88 13.47
C ILE A 270 23.52 2.75 14.47
N SER A 271 23.62 1.53 13.95
CA SER A 271 24.02 0.33 14.67
C SER A 271 25.27 -0.22 14.02
N THR A 272 26.33 -0.47 14.78
CA THR A 272 27.58 -1.09 14.30
C THR A 272 27.71 -2.57 14.71
N ASP A 273 26.65 -3.13 15.29
CA ASP A 273 26.54 -4.51 15.75
C ASP A 273 25.47 -5.31 14.98
N GLY A 274 25.19 -4.90 13.74
CA GLY A 274 24.26 -5.60 12.85
C GLY A 274 22.79 -5.48 13.25
N GLY A 275 22.39 -4.33 13.82
CA GLY A 275 21.01 -4.01 14.20
C GLY A 275 20.64 -4.34 15.65
N VAL A 276 21.58 -4.84 16.47
CA VAL A 276 21.30 -5.28 17.85
C VAL A 276 21.05 -4.09 18.75
N THR A 277 21.92 -3.08 18.72
CA THR A 277 21.79 -1.82 19.42
C THR A 277 21.95 -0.64 18.47
N PHE A 278 21.22 0.45 18.75
CA PHE A 278 21.25 1.67 17.94
C PHE A 278 21.65 2.87 18.78
N ILE A 279 22.57 3.67 18.28
CA ILE A 279 22.98 4.95 18.85
C ILE A 279 22.54 6.10 17.94
N ALA A 280 22.50 7.32 18.48
CA ALA A 280 22.29 8.51 17.68
C ALA A 280 23.44 8.70 16.70
N GLY A 281 23.13 8.88 15.41
CA GLY A 281 24.08 9.32 14.40
C GLY A 281 24.10 10.85 14.31
N THR A 282 25.09 11.38 13.58
CA THR A 282 25.19 12.82 13.29
C THR A 282 24.45 13.12 11.98
N PHE A 283 23.46 14.00 12.02
CA PHE A 283 22.81 14.53 10.83
C PHE A 283 22.74 16.06 10.93
N PRO A 284 23.00 16.81 9.85
CA PRO A 284 23.17 18.27 9.92
C PRO A 284 21.91 19.04 10.31
N VAL A 285 20.73 18.44 10.16
CA VAL A 285 19.43 19.06 10.44
C VAL A 285 18.48 18.08 11.13
N ALA A 286 17.38 18.59 11.70
CA ALA A 286 16.32 17.73 12.21
C ALA A 286 15.68 16.92 11.06
N MET A 287 15.20 15.71 11.37
CA MET A 287 14.45 14.89 10.41
C MET A 287 13.16 15.58 9.98
N GLY A 288 12.75 15.32 8.73
CA GLY A 288 11.49 15.77 8.18
C GLY A 288 10.32 14.91 8.66
N THR A 289 9.14 15.22 8.12
CA THR A 289 7.92 14.45 8.39
C THR A 289 7.93 13.05 7.78
N ARG A 290 8.63 12.87 6.66
CA ARG A 290 8.96 11.56 6.07
C ARG A 290 10.42 11.56 5.65
N ASN A 291 11.07 10.41 5.79
CA ASN A 291 12.49 10.28 5.55
C ASN A 291 12.77 8.90 4.94
N HIS A 292 13.68 8.83 3.98
CA HIS A 292 14.17 7.57 3.42
C HIS A 292 15.68 7.56 3.41
N ILE A 293 16.26 6.36 3.48
CA ILE A 293 17.71 6.16 3.45
C ILE A 293 18.06 5.03 2.49
N ALA A 294 19.07 5.26 1.66
CA ALA A 294 19.51 4.30 0.65
C ALA A 294 21.04 4.21 0.62
N ILE A 295 21.55 3.00 0.37
CA ILE A 295 22.99 2.69 0.30
C ILE A 295 23.33 2.06 -1.05
N CYS A 296 24.44 2.49 -1.66
CA CYS A 296 24.93 1.85 -2.87
C CYS A 296 25.67 0.55 -2.49
N ARG A 297 25.20 -0.59 -3.01
CA ARG A 297 25.75 -1.90 -2.63
C ARG A 297 27.23 -2.06 -3.02
N THR A 298 27.64 -1.58 -4.19
CA THR A 298 29.04 -1.63 -4.66
C THR A 298 29.91 -0.53 -4.08
N ALA A 299 29.33 0.49 -3.46
CA ALA A 299 30.03 1.60 -2.83
C ALA A 299 29.39 1.92 -1.46
N PRO A 300 29.54 1.05 -0.44
CA PRO A 300 28.78 1.12 0.82
C PRO A 300 29.12 2.33 1.70
N LEU A 301 30.17 3.09 1.39
CA LEU A 301 30.44 4.39 2.03
C LEU A 301 29.51 5.50 1.51
N ILE A 302 28.86 5.28 0.36
CA ILE A 302 27.94 6.25 -0.23
C ILE A 302 26.51 5.93 0.20
N LEU A 303 25.93 6.86 0.96
CA LEU A 303 24.53 6.82 1.36
C LEU A 303 23.82 8.08 0.90
N TYR A 304 22.54 7.94 0.61
CA TYR A 304 21.62 9.04 0.37
C TYR A 304 20.52 9.03 1.42
N VAL A 305 20.16 10.22 1.89
CA VAL A 305 18.97 10.44 2.71
C VAL A 305 18.10 11.44 1.98
N SER A 306 16.81 11.11 1.82
CA SER A 306 15.80 12.08 1.40
C SER A 306 14.96 12.47 2.61
N LYS A 307 14.70 13.78 2.72
CA LYS A 307 13.95 14.38 3.81
C LYS A 307 12.81 15.21 3.23
N TYR A 308 11.59 14.90 3.64
CA TYR A 308 10.41 15.66 3.24
C TYR A 308 9.88 16.55 4.38
N SER A 309 9.72 17.84 4.11
CA SER A 309 9.29 18.86 5.08
C SER A 309 8.13 19.70 4.55
N GLY A 310 6.96 19.09 4.46
CA GLY A 310 5.68 19.77 4.17
C GLY A 310 5.47 20.14 2.71
N THR A 311 6.48 20.72 2.04
CA THR A 311 6.42 21.02 0.60
C THR A 311 7.74 20.78 -0.13
N THR A 312 8.85 20.62 0.59
CA THR A 312 10.18 20.44 0.03
C THR A 312 10.70 19.02 0.26
N ILE A 313 11.49 18.51 -0.69
CA ILE A 313 12.25 17.26 -0.58
C ILE A 313 13.73 17.57 -0.70
N GLU A 314 14.46 17.47 0.40
CA GLU A 314 15.90 17.71 0.47
C GLU A 314 16.67 16.39 0.42
N ILE A 315 17.72 16.33 -0.39
CA ILE A 315 18.58 15.16 -0.53
C ILE A 315 19.93 15.46 0.12
N TYR A 316 20.37 14.56 0.97
CA TYR A 316 21.66 14.57 1.63
C TYR A 316 22.46 13.36 1.19
N LYS A 317 23.77 13.53 1.03
CA LYS A 317 24.70 12.47 0.67
C LYS A 317 25.78 12.34 1.73
N SER A 318 26.10 11.11 2.10
CA SER A 318 27.31 10.75 2.84
C SER A 318 28.32 10.11 1.89
N ASN A 319 29.61 10.34 2.13
CA ASN A 319 30.71 9.66 1.46
C ASN A 319 31.59 8.85 2.43
N ASP A 320 31.16 8.73 3.69
CA ASP A 320 31.95 8.17 4.79
C ASP A 320 31.17 7.13 5.61
N GLY A 321 30.23 6.43 4.98
CA GLY A 321 29.46 5.36 5.63
C GLY A 321 28.42 5.88 6.61
N GLY A 322 27.90 7.09 6.37
CA GLY A 322 26.83 7.70 7.15
C GLY A 322 27.31 8.38 8.42
N LEU A 323 28.60 8.70 8.54
CA LEU A 323 29.14 9.46 9.68
C LEU A 323 28.84 10.95 9.53
N ASN A 324 28.95 11.49 8.31
CA ASN A 324 28.61 12.86 7.96
C ASN A 324 27.74 12.92 6.70
N PHE A 325 26.88 13.93 6.62
CA PHE A 325 26.00 14.18 5.49
C PHE A 325 26.09 15.63 5.04
N SER A 326 26.09 15.84 3.71
CA SER A 326 25.99 17.16 3.08
C SER A 326 24.78 17.20 2.17
N GLN A 327 24.03 18.30 2.17
CA GLN A 327 22.92 18.52 1.24
C GLN A 327 23.45 18.62 -0.20
N VAL A 328 22.77 17.97 -1.14
CA VAL A 328 23.12 17.95 -2.57
C VAL A 328 22.02 18.48 -3.49
N SER A 329 20.78 18.60 -3.02
CA SER A 329 19.65 19.14 -3.80
C SER A 329 19.14 20.49 -3.27
N THR A 330 18.38 21.21 -4.10
CA THR A 330 17.81 22.52 -3.73
C THR A 330 16.57 22.40 -2.84
N GLY A 331 15.87 21.25 -2.89
CA GLY A 331 14.62 21.03 -2.18
C GLY A 331 13.37 21.12 -3.06
N PHE A 332 13.46 21.81 -4.20
CA PHE A 332 12.33 22.15 -5.08
C PHE A 332 12.32 21.34 -6.39
N ASP A 333 13.29 20.45 -6.56
CA ASP A 333 13.49 19.70 -7.80
C ASP A 333 12.44 18.59 -8.02
N PHE A 334 11.51 18.35 -7.08
CA PHE A 334 10.84 17.05 -6.92
C PHE A 334 9.30 17.07 -6.76
N ASN A 335 8.59 18.16 -7.05
CA ASN A 335 7.13 18.26 -6.82
C ASN A 335 6.68 17.88 -5.39
N GLY A 336 7.36 18.41 -4.38
CA GLY A 336 7.19 17.97 -2.98
C GLY A 336 5.83 18.24 -2.33
N GLY A 337 4.88 18.92 -2.99
CA GLY A 337 3.56 19.25 -2.39
C GLY A 337 2.71 18.04 -2.00
N GLN A 338 2.96 16.86 -2.59
CA GLN A 338 2.24 15.62 -2.32
C GLN A 338 3.06 14.57 -1.56
N ALA A 339 4.36 14.80 -1.34
CA ALA A 339 5.30 13.81 -0.81
C ALA A 339 5.06 13.37 0.65
N TRP A 340 4.00 13.87 1.29
CA TRP A 340 3.43 13.24 2.47
C TRP A 340 2.80 11.87 2.15
N TYR A 341 2.39 11.65 0.90
CA TYR A 341 1.66 10.49 0.38
C TYR A 341 2.55 9.60 -0.52
N ASP A 342 3.04 10.14 -1.63
CA ASP A 342 3.84 9.48 -2.67
C ASP A 342 5.31 9.91 -2.53
N PHE A 343 6.12 9.10 -1.86
CA PHE A 343 7.51 9.47 -1.61
C PHE A 343 8.41 8.28 -1.32
N TYR A 344 9.54 8.24 -2.02
CA TYR A 344 10.65 7.33 -1.73
C TYR A 344 11.99 7.92 -2.21
N MET A 345 13.08 7.29 -1.78
CA MET A 345 14.40 7.48 -2.37
C MET A 345 15.15 6.16 -2.43
N HIS A 346 15.77 5.89 -3.57
CA HIS A 346 16.65 4.74 -3.74
C HIS A 346 17.89 5.12 -4.55
N VAL A 347 19.00 4.43 -4.30
CA VAL A 347 20.24 4.56 -5.08
C VAL A 347 20.48 3.27 -5.87
N ASN A 348 20.98 3.40 -7.10
CA ASN A 348 21.33 2.26 -7.91
C ASN A 348 22.39 1.42 -7.18
N PRO A 349 22.17 0.10 -7.01
CA PRO A 349 23.05 -0.73 -6.19
C PRO A 349 24.41 -0.99 -6.84
N PHE A 350 24.63 -0.58 -8.09
CA PHE A 350 25.87 -0.78 -8.83
C PHE A 350 26.64 0.51 -9.10
N ASP A 351 25.96 1.67 -9.05
CA ASP A 351 26.53 2.96 -9.42
C ASP A 351 26.00 4.08 -8.51
N PRO A 352 26.83 4.61 -7.59
CA PRO A 352 26.38 5.62 -6.64
C PRO A 352 26.07 6.98 -7.27
N ASN A 353 26.40 7.20 -8.54
CA ASN A 353 26.04 8.44 -9.24
C ASN A 353 24.57 8.47 -9.68
N TYR A 354 23.90 7.31 -9.66
CA TYR A 354 22.50 7.17 -10.04
C TYR A 354 21.63 6.99 -8.81
N ALA A 355 20.84 8.00 -8.48
CA ALA A 355 19.84 7.94 -7.43
C ALA A 355 18.50 8.50 -7.92
N TYR A 356 17.42 8.00 -7.32
CA TYR A 356 16.05 8.16 -7.81
C TYR A 356 15.15 8.57 -6.65
N VAL A 357 14.50 9.72 -6.82
CA VAL A 357 13.51 10.26 -5.90
C VAL A 357 12.15 10.11 -6.57
N GLY A 358 11.25 9.38 -5.94
CA GLY A 358 9.85 9.33 -6.35
C GLY A 358 9.03 10.35 -5.57
N ALA A 359 8.21 11.10 -6.29
CA ALA A 359 7.12 11.91 -5.78
C ALA A 359 5.94 11.75 -6.75
N VAL A 360 5.32 12.84 -7.22
CA VAL A 360 4.35 12.78 -8.33
C VAL A 360 4.99 12.12 -9.57
N ASP A 361 6.27 12.42 -9.81
CA ASP A 361 7.09 11.87 -10.88
C ASP A 361 8.36 11.22 -10.32
N VAL A 362 9.11 10.49 -11.17
CA VAL A 362 10.44 9.98 -10.83
C VAL A 362 11.51 10.97 -11.29
N PHE A 363 12.37 11.37 -10.36
CA PHE A 363 13.50 12.26 -10.61
C PHE A 363 14.81 11.50 -10.42
N ARG A 364 15.69 11.58 -11.41
CA ARG A 364 16.97 10.86 -11.44
C ARG A 364 18.14 11.82 -11.45
N THR A 365 19.14 11.55 -10.62
CA THR A 365 20.47 12.12 -10.78
C THR A 365 21.39 11.14 -11.51
N THR A 366 22.35 11.66 -12.28
CA THR A 366 23.41 10.88 -12.96
C THR A 366 24.81 11.35 -12.57
N ASN A 367 24.90 12.34 -11.69
CA ASN A 367 26.13 12.98 -11.22
C ASN A 367 26.20 12.99 -9.69
N GLY A 368 25.57 12.01 -9.05
CA GLY A 368 25.68 11.81 -7.61
C GLY A 368 24.97 12.88 -6.78
N GLY A 369 23.94 13.53 -7.32
CA GLY A 369 23.05 14.44 -6.60
C GLY A 369 23.20 15.90 -6.97
N THR A 370 24.17 16.31 -7.80
CA THR A 370 24.35 17.71 -8.20
C THR A 370 23.16 18.26 -8.98
N THR A 371 22.54 17.43 -9.82
CA THR A 371 21.30 17.78 -10.54
C THR A 371 20.37 16.58 -10.62
N PHE A 372 19.06 16.85 -10.69
CA PHE A 372 18.02 15.85 -10.89
C PHE A 372 17.19 16.20 -12.13
N ALA A 373 16.83 15.18 -12.91
CA ALA A 373 15.96 15.32 -14.08
C ALA A 373 14.69 14.49 -13.88
N ASN A 374 13.52 15.04 -14.23
CA ASN A 374 12.28 14.30 -14.30
C ASN A 374 12.33 13.33 -15.49
N ILE A 375 12.23 12.02 -15.23
CA ILE A 375 12.39 10.96 -16.23
C ILE A 375 11.09 10.24 -16.58
N THR A 376 9.99 10.56 -15.90
CA THR A 376 8.65 10.04 -16.22
C THR A 376 7.80 11.08 -16.92
N ASN A 377 7.87 12.33 -16.45
CA ASN A 377 7.09 13.47 -16.94
C ASN A 377 5.57 13.17 -17.02
N GLY A 378 5.07 12.28 -16.14
CA GLY A 378 3.71 11.74 -16.19
C GLY A 378 2.68 12.85 -16.12
N TYR A 379 2.84 13.79 -15.20
CA TYR A 379 1.91 14.91 -15.01
C TYR A 379 1.83 15.84 -16.23
N ALA A 380 2.91 15.92 -17.02
CA ALA A 380 2.98 16.71 -18.24
C ALA A 380 2.87 15.87 -19.52
N GLY A 381 2.21 14.71 -19.44
CA GLY A 381 1.84 13.88 -20.60
C GLY A 381 2.81 12.75 -20.94
N GLY A 382 3.70 12.38 -20.01
CA GLY A 382 4.53 11.18 -20.11
C GLY A 382 3.73 9.88 -20.09
N ASN A 383 4.41 8.76 -20.35
CA ASN A 383 3.78 7.44 -20.50
C ASN A 383 3.86 6.54 -19.24
N VAL A 384 4.37 7.09 -18.15
CA VAL A 384 4.35 6.47 -16.82
C VAL A 384 3.35 7.24 -15.97
N HIS A 385 2.45 6.52 -15.31
CA HIS A 385 1.45 7.12 -14.43
C HIS A 385 2.12 7.86 -13.27
N VAL A 386 1.50 8.93 -12.79
CA VAL A 386 1.95 9.75 -11.65
C VAL A 386 1.78 9.03 -10.29
N ASP A 387 2.21 9.68 -9.22
CA ASP A 387 2.08 9.26 -7.81
C ASP A 387 2.93 8.02 -7.47
N GLN A 388 4.25 8.21 -7.39
CA GLN A 388 5.22 7.13 -7.27
C GLN A 388 5.37 6.63 -5.82
N HIS A 389 5.23 5.31 -5.62
CA HIS A 389 5.30 4.68 -4.28
C HIS A 389 6.55 3.84 -4.05
N ASN A 390 7.15 3.27 -5.10
CA ASN A 390 8.40 2.53 -4.94
C ASN A 390 9.19 2.41 -6.24
N VAL A 391 10.49 2.15 -6.10
CA VAL A 391 11.35 1.68 -7.19
C VAL A 391 12.23 0.54 -6.69
N THR A 392 12.43 -0.47 -7.53
CA THR A 392 13.38 -1.55 -7.23
C THR A 392 14.28 -1.85 -8.43
N PHE A 393 15.48 -2.35 -8.16
CA PHE A 393 16.49 -2.63 -9.18
C PHE A 393 16.62 -4.11 -9.43
N HIS A 394 16.93 -4.46 -10.67
CA HIS A 394 17.29 -5.82 -11.02
C HIS A 394 18.51 -6.29 -10.20
N PRO A 395 18.53 -7.52 -9.67
CA PRO A 395 19.55 -7.97 -8.72
C PRO A 395 20.98 -8.01 -9.30
N THR A 396 21.10 -8.16 -10.62
CA THR A 396 22.37 -8.33 -11.35
C THR A 396 22.56 -7.39 -12.54
N ASP A 397 21.55 -6.61 -12.94
CA ASP A 397 21.63 -5.73 -14.11
C ASP A 397 21.55 -4.27 -13.65
N PRO A 398 22.61 -3.46 -13.86
CA PRO A 398 22.63 -2.07 -13.42
C PRO A 398 21.65 -1.16 -14.17
N ASN A 399 21.09 -1.59 -15.31
CA ASN A 399 20.24 -0.75 -16.14
C ASN A 399 18.74 -1.01 -15.95
N THR A 400 18.38 -2.17 -15.43
CA THR A 400 16.99 -2.58 -15.29
C THR A 400 16.40 -2.22 -13.93
N MET A 401 15.23 -1.59 -13.95
CA MET A 401 14.51 -1.12 -12.77
C MET A 401 12.99 -1.16 -12.98
N ILE A 402 12.25 -1.28 -11.88
CA ILE A 402 10.79 -1.24 -11.85
C ILE A 402 10.36 0.01 -11.09
N SER A 403 9.41 0.78 -11.64
CA SER A 403 8.66 1.80 -10.89
C SER A 403 7.23 1.32 -10.64
N VAL A 404 6.71 1.59 -9.45
CA VAL A 404 5.31 1.34 -9.07
C VAL A 404 4.65 2.57 -8.48
N ASN A 405 3.38 2.76 -8.80
CA ASN A 405 2.63 4.00 -8.57
C ASN A 405 1.10 3.74 -8.55
N ASP A 406 0.29 4.80 -8.58
CA ASP A 406 -1.19 4.72 -8.54
C ASP A 406 -1.82 4.07 -9.77
N GLY A 407 -1.08 3.98 -10.88
CA GLY A 407 -1.49 3.30 -12.12
C GLY A 407 -0.90 1.90 -12.30
N GLY A 408 -0.16 1.38 -11.30
CA GLY A 408 0.40 0.04 -11.33
C GLY A 408 1.91 -0.03 -11.57
N ILE A 409 2.38 -0.76 -12.60
CA ILE A 409 3.79 -1.15 -12.75
C ILE A 409 4.38 -0.88 -14.15
N TRP A 410 5.59 -0.30 -14.16
CA TRP A 410 6.41 -0.06 -15.35
C TRP A 410 7.84 -0.56 -15.13
N ILE A 411 8.45 -1.09 -16.20
CA ILE A 411 9.84 -1.56 -16.20
C ILE A 411 10.65 -0.75 -17.21
N SER A 412 11.83 -0.29 -16.79
CA SER A 412 12.86 0.29 -17.64
C SER A 412 14.04 -0.67 -17.74
N THR A 413 14.70 -0.70 -18.90
CA THR A 413 15.96 -1.44 -19.13
C THR A 413 17.15 -0.52 -19.44
N ASP A 414 16.99 0.80 -19.31
CA ASP A 414 17.96 1.83 -19.67
C ASP A 414 18.05 2.95 -18.60
N ARG A 415 17.96 2.55 -17.33
CA ARG A 415 18.05 3.42 -16.14
C ARG A 415 16.95 4.49 -16.05
N GLY A 416 15.79 4.22 -16.62
CA GLY A 416 14.60 5.05 -16.54
C GLY A 416 14.48 6.04 -17.69
N THR A 417 15.20 5.82 -18.80
CA THR A 417 15.10 6.67 -20.00
C THR A 417 13.88 6.30 -20.83
N THR A 418 13.56 5.01 -20.92
CA THR A 418 12.32 4.49 -21.51
C THR A 418 11.64 3.50 -20.58
N TRP A 419 10.31 3.46 -20.66
CA TRP A 419 9.48 2.65 -19.77
C TRP A 419 8.51 1.78 -20.54
N VAL A 420 8.35 0.54 -20.09
CA VAL A 420 7.40 -0.41 -20.64
C VAL A 420 6.41 -0.82 -19.58
N ASN A 421 5.12 -0.64 -19.89
CA ASN A 421 4.00 -1.01 -19.05
C ASN A 421 3.97 -2.54 -18.79
N ARG A 422 3.67 -2.95 -17.56
CA ARG A 422 3.58 -4.37 -17.14
C ARG A 422 2.30 -4.70 -16.37
N ASN A 423 1.24 -3.94 -16.62
CA ASN A 423 -0.01 -4.09 -15.87
C ASN A 423 -0.83 -5.31 -16.27
N ALA A 424 -0.58 -5.93 -17.42
CA ALA A 424 -1.42 -7.00 -18.00
C ALA A 424 -1.84 -8.07 -16.96
N GLY A 425 -3.14 -8.29 -16.79
CA GLY A 425 -3.70 -9.27 -15.85
C GLY A 425 -3.86 -8.79 -14.40
N LEU A 426 -3.42 -7.58 -14.04
CA LEU A 426 -3.62 -7.01 -12.70
C LEU A 426 -5.01 -6.40 -12.54
N THR A 427 -5.94 -7.14 -11.94
CA THR A 427 -7.30 -6.65 -11.62
C THR A 427 -7.33 -5.96 -10.25
N LEU A 428 -6.59 -4.86 -10.12
CA LEU A 428 -6.43 -4.14 -8.84
C LEU A 428 -7.37 -2.94 -8.68
N THR A 429 -7.92 -2.43 -9.79
CA THR A 429 -8.70 -1.20 -9.81
C THR A 429 -10.00 -1.38 -9.03
N GLN A 430 -10.28 -0.42 -8.13
CA GLN A 430 -11.45 -0.45 -7.27
C GLN A 430 -12.47 0.57 -7.75
N PHE A 431 -13.72 0.12 -7.83
CA PHE A 431 -14.83 1.01 -8.09
C PHE A 431 -15.40 1.60 -6.80
N TYR A 432 -15.57 2.91 -6.77
CA TYR A 432 -16.44 3.54 -5.78
C TYR A 432 -17.91 3.15 -6.00
N ARG A 433 -18.30 3.11 -7.28
CA ARG A 433 -19.64 2.76 -7.76
C ARG A 433 -19.54 2.05 -9.09
N ILE A 434 -20.51 1.15 -9.32
CA ILE A 434 -20.61 0.35 -10.53
C ILE A 434 -22.05 0.40 -11.04
N ALA A 435 -22.22 0.53 -12.34
CA ALA A 435 -23.50 0.41 -13.01
C ALA A 435 -23.42 -0.61 -14.14
N SER A 436 -24.54 -1.29 -14.38
CA SER A 436 -24.72 -2.17 -15.53
C SER A 436 -25.72 -1.53 -16.48
N ASP A 437 -25.48 -1.67 -17.77
CA ASP A 437 -26.44 -1.33 -18.80
C ASP A 437 -27.71 -2.19 -18.63
N PRO A 438 -28.92 -1.59 -18.57
CA PRO A 438 -30.18 -2.31 -18.43
C PRO A 438 -30.53 -3.23 -19.61
N SER A 439 -29.95 -2.97 -20.78
CA SER A 439 -30.18 -3.74 -22.01
C SER A 439 -29.14 -4.83 -22.24
N ASN A 440 -27.96 -4.73 -21.62
CA ASN A 440 -26.86 -5.68 -21.78
C ASN A 440 -26.01 -5.79 -20.51
N ALA A 441 -26.18 -6.88 -19.75
CA ALA A 441 -25.44 -7.09 -18.50
C ALA A 441 -23.91 -7.20 -18.66
N SER A 442 -23.41 -7.39 -19.89
CA SER A 442 -21.97 -7.38 -20.18
C SER A 442 -21.38 -5.98 -20.33
N HIS A 443 -22.22 -4.96 -20.48
CA HIS A 443 -21.81 -3.56 -20.47
C HIS A 443 -21.83 -3.03 -19.04
N ILE A 444 -20.64 -2.72 -18.53
CA ILE A 444 -20.46 -2.30 -17.15
C ILE A 444 -19.59 -1.04 -17.15
N ALA A 445 -19.94 -0.09 -16.31
CA ALA A 445 -19.13 1.10 -16.05
C ALA A 445 -18.92 1.27 -14.54
N GLY A 446 -17.79 1.85 -14.15
CA GLY A 446 -17.48 2.12 -12.76
C GLY A 446 -16.54 3.31 -12.60
N GLY A 447 -16.82 4.15 -11.62
CA GLY A 447 -15.97 5.28 -11.24
C GLY A 447 -14.84 4.84 -10.32
N THR A 448 -13.62 5.32 -10.58
CA THR A 448 -12.40 4.98 -9.85
C THR A 448 -11.64 6.24 -9.42
N GLN A 449 -10.84 6.12 -8.36
CA GLN A 449 -9.88 7.16 -7.98
C GLN A 449 -8.73 7.23 -8.99
N ASP A 450 -8.34 8.44 -9.41
CA ASP A 450 -7.19 8.80 -10.26
C ASP A 450 -7.18 8.21 -11.69
N ASN A 451 -7.98 7.17 -11.91
CA ASN A 451 -8.04 6.34 -13.10
C ASN A 451 -9.36 6.54 -13.87
N GLY A 452 -10.15 7.55 -13.50
CA GLY A 452 -11.37 7.98 -14.19
C GLY A 452 -12.55 7.03 -14.08
N THR A 453 -13.49 7.19 -14.98
CA THR A 453 -14.61 6.26 -15.14
C THR A 453 -14.23 5.21 -16.16
N GLN A 454 -14.12 3.96 -15.74
CA GLN A 454 -13.76 2.83 -16.60
C GLN A 454 -15.02 2.11 -17.08
N ARG A 455 -14.99 1.57 -18.30
CA ARG A 455 -16.09 0.77 -18.84
C ARG A 455 -15.60 -0.45 -19.63
N THR A 456 -16.45 -1.45 -19.71
CA THR A 456 -16.34 -2.61 -20.62
C THR A 456 -17.63 -2.76 -21.42
N THR A 457 -17.52 -3.27 -22.64
CA THR A 457 -18.66 -3.62 -23.51
C THR A 457 -18.84 -5.13 -23.66
N GLY A 458 -18.21 -5.92 -22.77
CA GLY A 458 -18.50 -7.34 -22.62
C GLY A 458 -17.37 -8.32 -22.97
N ALA A 459 -16.18 -7.84 -23.33
CA ALA A 459 -15.03 -8.69 -23.64
C ALA A 459 -13.93 -8.67 -22.55
N ALA A 460 -14.28 -8.31 -21.31
CA ALA A 460 -13.31 -8.01 -20.23
C ALA A 460 -12.23 -6.99 -20.67
N ASN A 461 -12.55 -6.13 -21.63
CA ASN A 461 -11.69 -5.10 -22.20
C ASN A 461 -12.04 -3.75 -21.60
N TRP A 462 -11.51 -3.48 -20.42
CA TRP A 462 -11.78 -2.24 -19.73
C TRP A 462 -11.02 -1.07 -20.39
N THR A 463 -11.68 0.09 -20.48
CA THR A 463 -11.10 1.31 -21.06
C THR A 463 -11.66 2.54 -20.35
N ALA A 464 -10.88 3.62 -20.30
CA ALA A 464 -11.36 4.89 -19.79
C ALA A 464 -12.51 5.44 -20.67
N ALA A 465 -13.63 5.73 -20.04
CA ALA A 465 -14.73 6.50 -20.62
C ALA A 465 -14.53 8.00 -20.41
N PHE A 466 -14.12 8.38 -19.19
CA PHE A 466 -13.81 9.74 -18.78
C PHE A 466 -12.52 9.74 -17.94
N GLY A 467 -11.73 10.80 -18.02
CA GLY A 467 -10.51 10.97 -17.22
C GLY A 467 -10.73 11.66 -15.87
N GLY A 468 -9.68 11.78 -15.07
CA GLY A 468 -9.72 12.39 -13.73
C GLY A 468 -10.19 11.41 -12.67
N ASP A 469 -10.91 11.90 -11.66
CA ASP A 469 -11.57 11.05 -10.66
C ASP A 469 -12.97 10.65 -11.14
N GLY A 470 -13.22 9.35 -11.24
CA GLY A 470 -14.54 8.78 -11.52
C GLY A 470 -15.30 8.47 -10.24
N GLY A 471 -16.54 8.97 -10.11
CA GLY A 471 -17.36 8.81 -8.92
C GLY A 471 -18.58 7.91 -9.13
N GLU A 472 -19.77 8.51 -8.97
CA GLU A 472 -21.04 7.86 -9.27
C GLU A 472 -21.19 7.71 -10.79
N VAL A 473 -21.64 6.55 -11.26
CA VAL A 473 -21.89 6.30 -12.68
C VAL A 473 -23.26 5.67 -12.86
N CYS A 474 -23.98 6.04 -13.91
CA CYS A 474 -25.23 5.38 -14.28
C CYS A 474 -25.50 5.43 -15.79
N PHE A 475 -26.21 4.41 -16.26
CA PHE A 475 -26.73 4.35 -17.63
C PHE A 475 -28.12 4.98 -17.69
N GLN A 476 -28.41 5.71 -18.76
CA GLN A 476 -29.77 6.19 -19.01
C GLN A 476 -30.68 4.96 -19.26
N PRO A 477 -31.80 4.78 -18.55
CA PRO A 477 -32.53 3.50 -18.54
C PRO A 477 -33.20 3.08 -19.85
N GLN A 478 -33.55 4.02 -20.73
CA GLN A 478 -34.21 3.80 -22.03
C GLN A 478 -33.24 3.88 -23.21
N ASN A 479 -32.05 4.47 -23.03
CA ASN A 479 -31.03 4.63 -24.05
C ASN A 479 -29.62 4.57 -23.41
N PRO A 480 -29.07 3.37 -23.23
CA PRO A 480 -27.81 3.16 -22.52
C PRO A 480 -26.57 3.68 -23.26
N ASN A 481 -26.73 4.26 -24.45
CA ASN A 481 -25.65 5.01 -25.11
C ASN A 481 -25.28 6.30 -24.35
N TYR A 482 -26.17 6.79 -23.48
CA TYR A 482 -25.91 7.93 -22.62
C TYR A 482 -25.55 7.46 -21.20
N ILE A 483 -24.40 7.92 -20.72
CA ILE A 483 -23.84 7.60 -19.41
C ILE A 483 -23.61 8.91 -18.67
N LEU A 484 -23.97 8.96 -17.39
CA LEU A 484 -23.54 10.00 -16.46
C LEU A 484 -22.41 9.41 -15.63
N GLY A 485 -21.27 10.09 -15.49
CA GLY A 485 -20.13 9.62 -14.71
C GLY A 485 -18.91 10.50 -14.79
#